data_AF-A0A849WSH9-F1
#
_entry.id   AF-A0A849WSH9-F1
#
_cell.length_a   1.000
_cell.length_b   1.000
_cell.length_c   1.000
_cell.angle_alpha   90.00
_cell.angle_beta   90.00
_cell.angle_gamma   90.00
#
_symmetry.space_group_name_H-M   'P 1'
#
loop_
_entity.id
_entity.type
_entity.pdbx_description
1 polymer ?
#
loop_
_entity_poly.entity_id
_entity_poly.type
_entity_poly.pdbx_seq_one_letter_code
_entity_poly.pdbx_strand_id
1 'polypeptide(L)' 'MILTGPEIAKQIQLNRIKISPFNESHLTTNSYDLRLGKKYLKYITECIDTRKESEYE' A
#
# COMPACT_ATOMS: atom_id res chain seq x y z
N MET A 1 -18.67 -4.39 -4.93
CA MET A 1 -18.27 -4.18 -6.33
C MET A 1 -16.79 -3.81 -6.34
N ILE A 2 -15.99 -4.42 -7.22
CA ILE A 2 -14.56 -4.08 -7.37
C ILE A 2 -14.45 -2.92 -8.37
N LEU A 3 -13.59 -1.93 -8.10
CA LEU A 3 -13.39 -0.80 -9.01
C LEU A 3 -12.56 -1.24 -10.21
N THR A 4 -12.91 -0.76 -11.40
CA THR A 4 -12.07 -0.90 -12.59
C THR A 4 -10.92 0.11 -12.55
N GLY A 5 -9.86 -0.11 -13.33
CA GLY A 5 -8.76 0.86 -13.48
C GLY A 5 -9.23 2.31 -13.73
N PRO A 6 -10.16 2.55 -14.69
CA PRO A 6 -10.72 3.88 -14.93
C PRO A 6 -11.48 4.46 -13.71
N GLU A 7 -12.21 3.63 -12.98
CA GLU A 7 -12.92 4.09 -11.78
C GLU A 7 -11.94 4.41 -10.65
N ILE A 8 -10.86 3.64 -10.49
CA ILE A 8 -9.76 3.97 -9.56
C ILE A 8 -9.18 5.34 -9.90
N ALA A 9 -8.85 5.59 -11.18
CA ALA A 9 -8.32 6.88 -11.63
C ALA A 9 -9.27 8.05 -11.30
N LYS A 10 -10.57 7.88 -11.54
CA LYS A 10 -11.60 8.88 -11.20
C LYS A 10 -11.67 9.13 -9.70
N GLN A 11 -11.62 8.09 -8.87
CA GLN A 11 -11.64 8.25 -7.41
C GLN A 11 -10.38 8.97 -6.88
N ILE A 12 -9.23 8.81 -7.56
CA ILE A 12 -8.01 9.57 -7.27
C ILE A 12 -8.17 11.04 -7.64
N GLN A 13 -8.71 11.35 -8.83
CA GLN A 13 -9.01 12.72 -9.26
C GLN A 13 -9.99 13.43 -8.32
N LEU A 14 -10.99 12.71 -7.81
CA LEU A 14 -11.93 13.21 -6.81
C LEU A 14 -11.34 13.28 -5.39
N ASN A 15 -10.06 12.93 -5.21
CA ASN A 15 -9.34 12.90 -3.93
C ASN A 15 -9.99 12.01 -2.86
N ARG A 16 -10.79 11.03 -3.28
CA ARG A 16 -11.43 10.02 -2.41
C ARG A 16 -10.49 8.84 -2.15
N ILE A 17 -9.59 8.56 -3.10
CA ILE A 17 -8.46 7.65 -2.93
C ILE A 17 -7.18 8.48 -3.07
N LYS A 18 -6.24 8.32 -2.13
CA LYS A 18 -4.95 9.02 -2.15
C LYS A 18 -3.82 8.05 -2.45
N ILE A 19 -3.16 8.26 -3.58
CA ILE A 19 -1.94 7.54 -3.97
C ILE A 19 -0.87 8.59 -4.28
N SER A 20 0.27 8.51 -3.59
CA SER A 20 1.39 9.41 -3.82
C SER A 20 2.72 8.65 -3.69
N PRO A 21 3.57 8.63 -4.74
CA PRO A 21 3.31 9.15 -6.09
C PRO A 21 2.32 8.25 -6.85
N PHE A 22 1.37 8.86 -7.58
CA PHE A 22 0.50 8.15 -8.53
C PHE A 22 1.19 8.00 -9.89
N ASN A 23 1.11 6.81 -10.48
CA ASN A 23 1.56 6.51 -11.84
C ASN A 23 0.45 5.77 -12.57
N GLU A 24 -0.14 6.40 -13.58
CA GLU A 24 -1.23 5.83 -14.37
C GLU A 24 -0.87 4.49 -15.03
N SER A 25 0.41 4.28 -15.36
CA SER A 25 0.88 3.03 -15.98
C SER A 25 0.80 1.80 -15.06
N HIS A 26 0.45 1.99 -13.77
CA HIS A 26 0.26 0.92 -12.80
C HIS A 26 -1.22 0.52 -12.66
N LEU A 27 -2.14 1.20 -13.33
CA LEU A 27 -3.54 0.78 -13.37
C LEU A 27 -3.68 -0.48 -14.22
N THR A 28 -4.38 -1.46 -13.68
CA THR A 28 -4.77 -2.69 -14.39
C THR A 28 -6.27 -2.68 -14.67
N THR A 29 -6.84 -3.82 -15.08
CA THR A 29 -8.29 -3.97 -15.29
C THR A 29 -9.11 -3.55 -14.06
N ASN A 30 -8.65 -3.91 -12.86
CA ASN A 30 -9.41 -3.74 -11.62
C ASN A 30 -8.52 -3.64 -10.36
N SER A 31 -7.26 -3.26 -10.52
CA SER A 31 -6.31 -3.02 -9.43
C SER A 31 -5.33 -1.89 -9.79
N TYR A 32 -4.42 -1.59 -8.85
CA TYR A 32 -3.29 -0.69 -9.05
C TYR A 32 -2.03 -1.37 -8.50
N ASP A 33 -1.00 -1.49 -9.33
CA ASP A 33 0.24 -2.17 -8.97
C ASP A 33 1.10 -1.33 -8.01
N LEU A 34 1.50 -1.93 -6.89
CA LEU A 34 2.37 -1.32 -5.89
C LEU A 34 3.85 -1.61 -6.15
N ARG A 35 4.73 -0.80 -5.55
CA ARG A 35 6.17 -1.02 -5.56
C ARG A 35 6.67 -1.31 -4.16
N LEU A 36 7.69 -2.15 -4.05
CA LEU A 36 8.36 -2.42 -2.78
C LEU A 36 9.19 -1.19 -2.37
N GLY A 37 9.04 -0.79 -1.10
CA GLY A 37 9.85 0.27 -0.50
C GLY A 37 11.31 -0.16 -0.30
N LYS A 38 12.20 0.80 -0.05
CA LYS A 38 13.64 0.53 0.15
C LYS A 38 14.00 0.10 1.58
N LYS A 39 13.04 0.13 2.50
CA LYS A 39 13.25 -0.16 3.92
C LYS A 39 12.50 -1.43 4.28
N TYR A 40 13.14 -2.26 5.09
CA TYR A 40 12.53 -3.38 5.77
C TYR A 40 12.82 -3.24 7.27
N LEU A 41 12.06 -3.94 8.09
CA LEU A 41 12.30 -4.09 9.51
C LEU A 41 12.49 -5.57 9.81
N LYS A 42 13.35 -5.88 10.77
CA LYS A 42 13.62 -7.24 11.22
C LYS A 42 13.46 -7.30 12.73
N TYR A 43 12.54 -8.15 13.21
CA TYR A 43 12.41 -8.41 14.65
C TYR A 43 13.68 -9.01 15.22
N ILE A 44 14.06 -8.57 16.42
CA ILE A 44 15.25 -9.06 17.13
C ILE A 44 14.91 -9.97 18.31
N THR A 45 13.62 -10.12 18.64
CA THR A 45 13.13 -10.98 19.72
C THR A 45 12.63 -12.32 19.18
N GLU A 46 12.79 -13.39 19.97
CA GLU A 46 12.33 -14.74 19.60
C GLU A 46 10.81 -14.90 19.66
N CYS A 47 10.17 -14.25 20.63
CA CYS A 47 8.72 -14.27 20.83
C CYS A 47 8.16 -12.86 20.78
N ILE A 48 7.01 -12.70 20.14
CA ILE A 48 6.29 -11.43 20.03
C ILE A 48 5.16 -11.40 21.07
N ASP A 49 5.19 -10.43 21.97
CA ASP A 49 4.09 -10.15 22.91
C ASP A 49 3.25 -8.99 22.39
N THR A 50 2.01 -9.27 21.98
CA THR A 50 1.10 -8.26 21.42
C THR A 50 0.66 -7.19 22.41
N ARG A 51 0.99 -7.33 23.70
CA ARG A 51 0.75 -6.30 24.73
C ARG A 51 1.88 -5.28 24.84
N LYS A 52 2.99 -5.49 24.11
CA LYS A 52 4.19 -4.64 24.14
C LYS A 52 4.57 -4.21 22.73
N GLU A 53 5.29 -3.09 22.63
CA GLU A 53 5.93 -2.71 21.38
C GLU A 53 7.02 -3.72 21.01
N SER A 54 7.10 -4.05 19.72
CA SER A 54 8.06 -5.03 19.22
C SER A 54 9.41 -4.37 18.94
N GLU A 55 10.50 -5.00 19.38
CA GLU A 55 11.86 -4.53 19.07
C GLU A 55 12.28 -5.01 17.67
N TYR A 56 12.83 -4.10 16.86
CA TYR A 56 13.28 -4.39 15.50
C TYR A 56 14.49 -3.54 15.10
N GLU A 57 15.22 -4.00 14.08
CA GLU A 57 16.28 -3.28 13.36
C GLU A 57 15.92 -3.00 11.88
#